data_AF-A0A409YRL9-F1
#
_entry.id   AF-A0A409YRL9-F1
#
_cell.length_a   1.000
_cell.length_b   1.000
_cell.length_c   1.000
_cell.angle_alpha   90.00
_cell.angle_beta   90.00
_cell.angle_gamma   90.00
#
_symmetry.space_group_name_H-M   'P 1'
#
loop_
_entity.id
_entity.type
_entity.pdbx_description
1 polymer ?
#
loop_
_entity_poly.entity_id
_entity_poly.type
_entity_poly.pdbx_seq_one_letter_code
_entity_poly.pdbx_strand_id
1 'polypeptide(L)'
;MDAGPLAQTTVKGGPWLQAAKSAVDSGGNSLYSNALFACMCHAILDHVPIGSFYERFNFTNEQRSCDCGSPLETRRHILEFCPFYDGPRVIRRLDQLITFLKVNPMAFAFSSASAGVG
;
A
#
# COMPACT_ATOMS: atom_id res chain seq x y z
N MET A 1 -14.06 6.78 22.72
CA MET A 1 -13.76 5.34 22.61
C MET A 1 -12.45 5.12 23.33
N ASP A 2 -12.49 4.57 24.54
CA ASP A 2 -11.30 4.17 25.28
C ASP A 2 -10.77 2.88 24.66
N ALA A 3 -9.70 2.99 23.88
CA ALA A 3 -8.89 1.82 23.56
C ALA A 3 -8.20 1.42 24.87
N GLY A 4 -8.67 0.34 25.49
CA GLY A 4 -8.02 -0.24 26.67
C GLY A 4 -6.52 -0.50 26.45
N PRO A 5 -5.78 -0.89 27.49
CA PRO A 5 -4.33 -1.02 27.43
C PRO A 5 -3.88 -1.84 26.22
N LEU A 6 -3.10 -1.23 25.33
CA LEU A 6 -2.60 -1.88 24.12
C LEU A 6 -1.54 -2.91 24.54
N ALA A 7 -1.93 -4.18 24.62
CA ALA A 7 -1.00 -5.29 24.83
C ALA A 7 -0.35 -5.71 23.51
N GLN A 8 0.99 -5.83 23.51
CA GLN A 8 1.69 -6.43 22.38
C GLN A 8 1.27 -7.89 22.23
N THR A 9 1.07 -8.33 21.00
CA THR A 9 0.66 -9.70 20.66
C THR A 9 1.79 -10.42 19.95
N THR A 10 2.10 -11.63 20.41
CA THR A 10 3.08 -12.52 19.76
C THR A 10 2.48 -13.29 18.59
N VAL A 11 1.17 -13.17 18.36
CA VAL A 11 0.50 -13.80 17.22
C VAL A 11 0.92 -13.06 15.95
N LYS A 12 1.46 -13.77 14.95
CA LYS A 12 1.82 -13.17 13.66
C LYS A 12 0.60 -12.48 13.03
N GLY A 13 0.69 -11.16 12.87
CA GLY A 13 -0.40 -10.29 12.39
C GLY A 13 -1.31 -9.74 13.49
N GLY A 14 -1.25 -10.26 14.71
CA GLY A 14 -2.11 -9.86 15.81
C GLY A 14 -3.61 -10.08 15.57
N PRO A 15 -4.45 -9.78 16.58
CA PRO A 15 -5.89 -10.00 16.50
C PRO A 15 -6.54 -9.26 15.33
N TRP A 16 -6.05 -8.06 15.04
CA TRP A 16 -6.62 -7.21 14.00
C TRP A 16 -6.36 -7.73 12.58
N LEU A 17 -5.14 -8.18 12.24
CA LEU A 17 -4.88 -8.73 10.90
C LEU A 17 -5.61 -10.06 10.68
N GLN A 18 -5.80 -10.85 11.74
CA GLN A 18 -6.59 -12.08 11.67
C GLN A 18 -8.08 -11.78 11.43
N ALA A 19 -8.63 -10.75 12.09
CA ALA A 19 -9.98 -10.29 11.81
C ALA A 19 -10.12 -9.79 10.35
N ALA A 20 -9.13 -9.08 9.84
CA ALA A 20 -9.11 -8.64 8.44
C ALA A 20 -9.05 -9.82 7.46
N LYS A 21 -8.23 -10.86 7.74
CA LYS A 21 -8.15 -12.09 6.94
C LYS A 21 -9.47 -12.83 6.81
N SER A 22 -10.30 -12.79 7.84
CA SER A 22 -11.62 -13.44 7.86
C SER A 22 -12.73 -12.58 7.28
N ALA A 23 -12.45 -11.33 6.91
CA ALA A 23 -13.45 -10.43 6.33
C ALA A 23 -13.76 -10.84 4.89
N VAL A 24 -15.05 -11.06 4.62
CA VAL A 24 -15.57 -11.39 3.28
C VAL A 24 -16.59 -10.34 2.85
N ASP A 25 -16.71 -10.11 1.54
CA ASP A 25 -17.78 -9.29 0.99
C ASP A 25 -19.13 -10.04 1.01
N SER A 26 -20.21 -9.39 0.57
CA SER A 26 -21.54 -9.99 0.49
C SER A 26 -21.62 -11.20 -0.46
N GLY A 27 -20.62 -11.40 -1.32
CA GLY A 27 -20.47 -12.55 -2.21
C GLY A 27 -19.56 -13.66 -1.65
N GLY A 28 -19.06 -13.52 -0.42
CA GLY A 28 -18.17 -14.49 0.22
C GLY A 28 -16.71 -14.40 -0.23
N ASN A 29 -16.32 -13.39 -1.03
CA ASN A 29 -14.93 -13.23 -1.44
C ASN A 29 -14.11 -12.56 -0.34
N SER A 30 -12.89 -13.04 -0.13
CA SER A 30 -11.96 -12.42 0.81
C SER A 30 -11.77 -10.94 0.46
N LEU A 31 -12.08 -10.05 1.40
CA LEU A 31 -11.75 -8.63 1.31
C LEU A 31 -10.25 -8.38 1.48
N TYR A 32 -9.53 -9.38 2.00
CA TYR A 32 -8.12 -9.31 2.38
C TYR A 32 -7.22 -10.10 1.42
N SER A 33 -6.13 -9.45 0.99
CA SER A 33 -5.00 -10.09 0.33
C SER A 33 -3.72 -9.57 0.99
N ASN A 34 -2.73 -10.44 1.19
CA ASN A 34 -1.41 -10.02 1.71
C ASN A 34 -0.78 -8.95 0.81
N ALA A 35 -0.99 -9.03 -0.52
CA ALA A 35 -0.49 -8.04 -1.46
C ALA A 35 -1.18 -6.68 -1.26
N LEU A 36 -2.51 -6.67 -1.14
CA LEU A 36 -3.28 -5.46 -0.87
C LEU A 36 -2.85 -4.81 0.45
N PHE A 37 -2.66 -5.62 1.50
CA PHE A 37 -2.19 -5.14 2.79
C PHE A 37 -0.79 -4.56 2.74
N ALA A 38 0.15 -5.21 2.04
CA ALA A 38 1.50 -4.70 1.84
C ALA A 38 1.49 -3.35 1.10
N CYS A 39 0.74 -3.23 -0.01
CA CYS A 39 0.61 -1.98 -0.75
C CYS A 39 -0.02 -0.87 0.10
N MET A 40 -1.01 -1.21 0.94
CA MET A 40 -1.60 -0.29 1.89
C MET A 40 -0.58 0.21 2.93
N CYS A 41 0.22 -0.70 3.50
CA CYS A 41 1.32 -0.33 4.40
C CYS A 41 2.33 0.59 3.72
N HIS A 42 2.75 0.28 2.50
CA HIS A 42 3.66 1.11 1.72
C HIS A 42 3.10 2.51 1.48
N ALA A 43 1.83 2.62 1.10
CA ALA A 43 1.15 3.90 0.91
C ALA A 43 1.05 4.70 2.21
N ILE A 44 0.64 4.08 3.32
CA ILE A 44 0.49 4.79 4.61
C ILE A 44 1.84 5.28 5.13
N LEU A 45 2.88 4.43 5.02
CA LEU A 45 4.21 4.69 5.55
C LEU A 45 5.10 5.51 4.61
N ASP A 46 4.66 5.78 3.37
CA ASP A 46 5.48 6.40 2.32
C ASP A 46 6.79 5.62 2.11
N HIS A 47 6.65 4.31 2.00
CA HIS A 47 7.76 3.33 1.99
C HIS A 47 8.08 2.83 0.56
N VAL A 48 9.08 1.95 0.41
CA VAL A 48 9.35 1.27 -0.88
C VAL A 48 8.08 0.63 -1.45
N PRO A 49 7.91 0.59 -2.79
CA PRO A 49 8.89 0.96 -3.82
C PRO A 49 8.75 2.39 -4.36
N ILE A 50 8.30 3.35 -3.54
CA ILE A 50 8.09 4.74 -4.00
C ILE A 50 9.45 5.44 -4.25
N GLY A 51 9.54 6.19 -5.35
CA GLY A 51 10.73 6.98 -5.69
C GLY A 51 11.22 7.94 -4.58
N SER A 52 10.31 8.61 -3.86
CA SER A 52 10.66 9.48 -2.72
C SER A 52 11.35 8.74 -1.58
N PHE A 53 11.02 7.46 -1.36
CA PHE A 53 11.74 6.64 -0.39
C PHE A 53 13.17 6.39 -0.88
N TYR A 54 13.33 5.98 -2.13
CA TYR A 54 14.66 5.71 -2.70
C TYR A 54 15.56 6.93 -2.73
N GLU A 55 15.01 8.12 -3.01
CA GLU A 55 15.71 9.39 -2.91
C GLU A 55 16.16 9.68 -1.48
N ARG A 56 15.25 9.57 -0.51
CA ARG A 56 15.53 9.85 0.91
C ARG A 56 16.67 9.00 1.48
N PHE A 57 16.80 7.76 1.01
CA PHE A 57 17.80 6.81 1.50
C PHE A 57 18.96 6.58 0.51
N ASN A 58 19.08 7.40 -0.55
CA ASN A 58 20.17 7.37 -1.52
C ASN A 58 20.36 6.04 -2.28
N PHE A 59 19.28 5.32 -2.57
CA PHE A 59 19.35 4.14 -3.44
C PHE A 59 19.54 4.58 -4.89
N THR A 60 20.71 4.30 -5.49
CA THR A 60 21.10 4.77 -6.84
C THR A 60 20.68 3.84 -7.97
N ASN A 61 20.43 2.57 -7.66
CA ASN A 61 20.11 1.55 -8.66
C ASN A 61 18.60 1.38 -8.87
N GLU A 62 17.80 2.07 -8.06
CA GLU A 62 16.34 1.99 -8.10
C GLU A 62 15.76 3.15 -8.90
N GLN A 63 14.70 2.87 -9.65
CA GLN A 63 13.99 3.90 -10.39
C GLN A 63 13.29 4.85 -9.41
N ARG A 64 13.51 6.16 -9.59
CA ARG A 64 12.87 7.21 -8.78
C ARG A 64 11.76 7.95 -9.51
N SER A 65 11.80 7.97 -10.83
CA SER A 65 10.78 8.59 -11.67
C SER A 65 9.56 7.70 -11.77
N CYS A 66 8.36 8.30 -11.83
CA CYS A 66 7.17 7.55 -12.16
C CYS A 66 7.17 7.26 -13.66
N ASP A 67 6.67 6.10 -14.06
CA ASP A 67 6.59 5.72 -15.47
C ASP A 67 5.74 6.71 -16.30
N CYS A 68 4.88 7.50 -15.65
CA CYS A 68 4.07 8.53 -16.31
C CYS A 68 4.89 9.76 -16.76
N GLY A 69 6.19 9.79 -16.46
CA GLY A 69 7.11 10.88 -16.78
C GLY A 69 7.33 11.87 -15.63
N SER A 70 6.70 11.68 -14.46
CA SER A 70 7.02 12.51 -13.28
C SER A 70 8.48 12.26 -12.86
N PRO A 71 9.30 13.31 -12.66
CA PRO A 71 10.72 13.17 -12.33
C PRO A 71 10.95 12.45 -11.00
N LEU A 72 9.98 12.56 -10.08
CA LEU A 72 9.96 11.84 -8.83
C LEU A 72 8.58 11.24 -8.60
N GLU A 73 8.54 9.94 -8.38
CA GLU A 73 7.37 9.23 -7.91
C GLU A 73 7.25 9.47 -6.40
N THR A 74 6.19 10.18 -6.00
CA THR A 74 5.87 10.42 -4.60
C THR A 74 4.51 9.83 -4.30
N ARG A 75 4.23 9.49 -3.03
CA ARG A 75 2.88 9.10 -2.63
C ARG A 75 1.83 10.12 -3.06
N ARG A 76 2.12 11.41 -2.89
CA ARG A 76 1.19 12.47 -3.29
C ARG A 76 0.92 12.44 -4.78
N HIS A 77 1.96 12.27 -5.60
CA HIS A 77 1.81 12.11 -7.04
C HIS A 77 0.92 10.92 -7.39
N ILE A 78 1.19 9.73 -6.85
CA ILE A 78 0.41 8.51 -7.10
C ILE A 78 -1.07 8.72 -6.75
N LEU A 79 -1.37 9.28 -5.57
CA LEU A 79 -2.74 9.39 -5.05
C LEU A 79 -3.55 10.57 -5.59
N GLU A 80 -2.90 11.64 -6.05
CA GLU A 80 -3.58 12.89 -6.41
C GLU A 80 -3.47 13.23 -7.90
N PHE A 81 -2.37 12.89 -8.58
CA PHE A 81 -2.04 13.48 -9.88
C PHE A 81 -1.67 12.48 -10.98
N CYS A 82 -1.22 11.27 -10.63
CA CYS A 82 -0.63 10.36 -11.60
C CYS A 82 -1.66 9.84 -12.61
N PRO A 83 -1.51 10.10 -13.92
CA PRO A 83 -2.48 9.70 -14.93
C PRO A 83 -2.54 8.18 -15.17
N PHE A 84 -1.57 7.40 -14.67
CA PHE A 84 -1.57 5.94 -14.82
C PHE A 84 -2.49 5.19 -13.87
N TYR A 85 -2.95 5.83 -12.80
CA TYR A 85 -3.81 5.19 -11.82
C TYR A 85 -5.22 5.72 -11.90
N ASP A 86 -6.20 4.83 -11.94
CA ASP A 86 -7.62 5.15 -12.04
C ASP A 86 -8.27 5.32 -10.67
N GLY A 87 -9.53 5.77 -10.67
CA GLY A 87 -10.35 5.80 -9.46
C GLY A 87 -10.17 7.06 -8.60
N PRO A 88 -10.50 6.96 -7.29
CA PRO A 88 -10.67 8.13 -6.44
C PRO A 88 -9.35 8.87 -6.23
N ARG A 89 -9.38 10.17 -6.51
CA ARG A 89 -8.28 11.11 -6.23
C ARG A 89 -8.49 11.75 -4.87
N VAL A 90 -7.40 12.22 -4.26
CA VAL A 90 -7.44 12.93 -2.96
C VAL A 90 -7.96 12.03 -1.84
N ILE A 91 -7.18 10.98 -1.55
CA ILE A 91 -7.49 9.98 -0.54
C ILE A 91 -7.27 10.57 0.86
N ARG A 92 -8.34 10.65 1.67
CA ARG A 92 -8.29 11.17 3.05
C ARG A 92 -8.64 10.13 4.10
N ARG A 93 -9.22 9.00 3.69
CA ARG A 93 -9.67 7.93 4.57
C ARG A 93 -9.18 6.57 4.11
N LEU A 94 -9.14 5.62 5.04
CA LEU A 94 -8.64 4.27 4.80
C LEU A 94 -9.51 3.48 3.82
N ASP A 95 -10.84 3.65 3.86
CA ASP A 95 -11.79 3.02 2.93
C ASP A 95 -11.53 3.46 1.48
N GLN A 96 -11.20 4.74 1.29
CA GLN A 96 -10.85 5.29 -0.02
C GLN A 96 -9.51 4.73 -0.52
N LEU A 97 -8.51 4.60 0.37
CA LEU A 97 -7.23 3.99 0.04
C LEU A 97 -7.40 2.53 -0.40
N ILE A 98 -8.18 1.75 0.35
CA ILE A 98 -8.46 0.35 0.01
C ILE A 98 -9.17 0.25 -1.33
N THR A 99 -10.12 1.14 -1.61
CA THR A 99 -10.83 1.19 -2.89
C THR A 99 -9.87 1.52 -4.04
N PHE A 100 -9.01 2.52 -3.87
CA PHE A 100 -7.99 2.88 -4.86
C PHE A 100 -7.05 1.72 -5.16
N LEU A 101 -6.54 1.03 -4.13
CA LEU A 101 -5.62 -0.10 -4.31
C LEU A 101 -6.28 -1.33 -4.93
N LYS A 102 -7.59 -1.51 -4.73
CA LYS A 102 -8.35 -2.56 -5.43
C LYS A 102 -8.48 -2.29 -6.92
N VAL A 103 -8.64 -1.03 -7.31
CA VAL A 103 -8.67 -0.61 -8.73
C VAL A 103 -7.26 -0.64 -9.34
N ASN A 104 -6.25 -0.30 -8.55
CA ASN A 104 -4.86 -0.16 -8.99
C ASN A 104 -3.95 -1.12 -8.22
N PRO A 105 -4.00 -2.43 -8.51
CA PRO A 105 -3.25 -3.43 -7.74
C PRO A 105 -1.73 -3.28 -7.84
N MET A 106 -1.23 -2.57 -8.86
CA MET A 106 0.19 -2.28 -9.05
C MET A 106 0.66 -1.01 -8.31
N ALA A 107 -0.26 -0.17 -7.84
CA ALA A 107 0.13 1.01 -7.07
C ALA A 107 0.80 0.58 -5.76
N PHE A 108 2.00 1.11 -5.50
CA PHE A 108 2.82 0.75 -4.33
C PHE A 108 3.27 -0.71 -4.26
N ALA A 109 3.17 -1.44 -5.38
CA ALA A 109 3.69 -2.80 -5.53
C ALA A 109 5.06 -2.77 -6.20
N PHE A 110 5.90 -3.77 -5.93
CA PHE A 110 7.15 -3.95 -6.67
C PHE A 110 6.86 -4.43 -8.09
N SER A 111 7.54 -3.84 -9.08
CA SER A 111 7.37 -4.18 -10.51
C SER A 111 7.72 -5.64 -10.85
N SER A 112 8.47 -6.31 -9.98
CA SER A 112 8.65 -7.75 -9.93
C SER A 112 9.27 -8.13 -8.59
N ALA A 113 8.77 -9.19 -7.93
CA ALA A 113 9.57 -9.84 -6.91
C ALA A 113 10.79 -10.44 -7.61
N SER A 114 12.02 -10.07 -7.20
CA SER A 114 13.13 -10.99 -7.44
C SER A 114 12.72 -12.32 -6.83
N ALA A 115 12.84 -13.41 -7.58
CA ALA A 115 12.59 -14.74 -7.04
C ALA A 115 13.40 -14.93 -5.74
N GLY A 116 12.72 -15.05 -4.59
CA GLY A 116 13.34 -15.05 -3.26
C GLY A 116 13.67 -13.62 -2.80
N VAL A 117 13.19 -13.13 -1.67
CA VAL A 117 13.28 -13.73 -0.34
C VAL A 117 12.03 -13.39 0.46
N GLY A 118 11.39 -14.41 1.05
CA GLY A 118 10.30 -14.29 2.02
C GLY A 118 10.33 -15.49 2.96
#